data_AF-A0A3M1ZM30-F1
#
_entry.id   AF-A0A3M1ZM30-F1
#
_cell.length_a   1.000
_cell.length_b   1.000
_cell.length_c   1.000
_cell.angle_alpha   90.00
_cell.angle_beta   90.00
_cell.angle_gamma   90.00
#
_symmetry.space_group_name_H-M   'P 1'
#
loop_
_entity.id
_entity.type
_entity.pdbx_description
1 polymer ?
#
loop_
_entity_poly.entity_id
_entity_poly.type
_entity_poly.pdbx_seq_one_letter_code
_entity_poly.pdbx_strand_id
1 'polypeptide(L)'
;MPAAARLYWPPSVCVKCCSVPGWERAMPEIRCWHWDAERDGPFSEEAMRLKLEHMGYLVHRYVYPPGTSFPPHRHAMDKIDGVISGCFRMRMFGQTLDLQAGDMLYVPAGAMHEAEVLGELPVVSLDAVRA
;
A
#
# COMPACT_ATOMS: atom_id res chain seq x y z
N MET A 1 -23.67 50.70 -31.44
CA MET A 1 -24.70 51.14 -30.49
C MET A 1 -26.07 50.79 -31.05
N PRO A 2 -27.03 50.32 -30.23
CA PRO A 2 -26.87 49.77 -28.87
C PRO A 2 -26.08 48.42 -28.94
N ALA A 3 -26.20 47.37 -28.12
CA ALA A 3 -26.98 47.06 -26.91
C ALA A 3 -26.21 46.02 -26.04
N ALA A 4 -26.70 45.75 -24.82
CA ALA A 4 -26.41 44.54 -24.05
C ALA A 4 -27.69 44.04 -23.38
N ALA A 5 -27.95 42.73 -23.33
CA ALA A 5 -29.00 42.15 -22.49
C ALA A 5 -28.84 40.65 -22.20
N ARG A 6 -28.77 40.34 -20.90
CA ARG A 6 -29.39 39.18 -20.22
C ARG A 6 -28.88 37.76 -20.47
N LEU A 7 -28.30 37.24 -19.39
CA LEU A 7 -28.46 35.88 -18.87
C LEU A 7 -29.75 35.20 -19.34
N TYR A 8 -29.64 33.98 -19.88
CA TYR A 8 -30.74 33.01 -19.88
C TYR A 8 -30.20 31.60 -19.65
N TRP A 9 -30.61 30.99 -18.53
CA TRP A 9 -30.32 29.61 -18.19
C TRP A 9 -31.43 28.72 -18.77
N PRO A 10 -31.15 27.79 -19.70
CA PRO A 10 -32.16 26.84 -20.15
C PRO A 10 -32.42 25.79 -19.05
N PRO A 11 -33.68 25.56 -18.66
CA PRO A 11 -34.00 24.58 -17.61
C PRO A 11 -33.93 23.14 -18.14
N SER A 12 -33.55 22.23 -17.23
CA SER A 12 -33.92 20.82 -17.24
C SER A 12 -33.82 20.06 -18.58
N VAL A 13 -32.64 19.55 -18.91
CA VAL A 13 -32.56 18.27 -19.65
C VAL A 13 -32.59 17.15 -18.61
N CYS A 14 -33.66 16.37 -18.65
CA CYS A 14 -33.89 15.24 -17.75
C CYS A 14 -32.71 14.27 -17.78
N VAL A 15 -32.26 13.82 -16.60
CA VAL A 15 -31.26 12.75 -16.44
C VAL A 15 -31.88 11.46 -16.96
N LYS A 16 -31.77 11.20 -18.27
CA LYS A 16 -32.13 9.90 -18.84
C LYS A 16 -31.04 8.92 -18.43
N CYS A 17 -31.30 8.27 -17.31
CA CYS A 17 -30.45 7.28 -16.67
C CYS A 17 -30.20 6.12 -17.64
N CYS A 18 -29.14 6.23 -18.44
CA CYS A 18 -28.47 5.06 -18.99
C CYS A 18 -27.72 4.41 -17.82
N SER A 19 -28.44 3.57 -17.07
CA SER A 19 -27.91 2.78 -15.98
C SER A 19 -26.86 1.80 -16.53
N VAL A 20 -25.61 2.26 -16.60
CA VAL A 20 -24.46 1.38 -16.77
C VAL A 20 -24.45 0.40 -15.60
N PRO A 21 -24.53 -0.93 -15.83
CA PRO A 21 -24.44 -1.89 -14.74
C PRO A 21 -23.08 -1.73 -14.05
N GLY A 22 -23.07 -1.81 -12.71
CA GLY A 22 -21.94 -1.42 -11.88
C GLY A 22 -20.63 -2.09 -12.29
N TRP A 23 -19.77 -1.32 -12.97
CA TRP A 23 -18.43 -1.73 -13.42
C TRP A 23 -17.31 -1.07 -12.60
N GLU A 24 -17.67 -0.24 -11.62
CA GLU A 24 -16.77 0.15 -10.52
C GLU A 24 -16.38 -1.11 -9.75
N ARG A 25 -15.37 -1.82 -10.26
CA ARG A 25 -14.62 -2.80 -9.48
C ARG A 25 -14.11 -2.05 -8.26
N ALA A 26 -14.62 -2.42 -7.09
CA ALA A 26 -14.07 -1.97 -5.82
C ALA A 26 -12.55 -2.13 -5.91
N MET A 27 -11.82 -1.02 -5.76
CA MET A 27 -10.36 -1.07 -5.84
C MET A 27 -9.87 -1.97 -4.69
N PRO A 28 -8.92 -2.89 -4.93
CA PRO A 28 -8.43 -3.75 -3.86
C PRO A 28 -7.87 -2.90 -2.72
N GLU A 29 -8.29 -3.16 -1.49
CA GLU A 29 -7.84 -2.42 -0.32
C GLU A 29 -6.42 -2.85 0.08
N ILE A 30 -5.62 -1.90 0.56
CA ILE A 30 -4.32 -2.20 1.16
C ILE A 30 -4.54 -2.96 2.48
N ARG A 31 -3.95 -4.17 2.57
CA ARG A 31 -3.93 -4.96 3.80
C ARG A 31 -2.65 -4.69 4.58
N CYS A 32 -2.68 -3.65 5.40
CA CYS A 32 -1.62 -3.31 6.35
C CYS A 32 -2.11 -3.53 7.79
N TRP A 33 -1.23 -3.98 8.69
CA TRP A 33 -1.51 -4.06 10.13
C TRP A 33 -0.26 -3.75 10.94
N HIS A 34 -0.45 -3.21 12.13
CA HIS A 34 0.63 -2.96 13.09
C HIS A 34 0.90 -4.20 13.97
N TRP A 35 2.06 -4.21 14.62
CA TRP A 35 2.38 -5.19 15.65
C TRP A 35 1.43 -5.07 16.85
N ASP A 36 0.95 -6.20 17.36
CA ASP A 36 0.00 -6.23 18.47
C ASP A 36 0.73 -6.73 19.71
N ALA A 37 1.17 -5.83 20.58
CA ALA A 37 1.98 -6.19 21.73
C ALA A 37 1.22 -6.99 22.80
N GLU A 38 -0.12 -6.92 22.82
CA GLU A 38 -0.96 -7.68 23.76
C GLU A 38 -1.10 -9.14 23.31
N ARG A 39 -1.26 -9.37 22.00
CA ARG A 39 -1.39 -10.70 21.39
C ARG A 39 -0.04 -11.37 21.12
N ASP A 40 0.90 -10.63 20.54
CA ASP A 40 2.15 -11.15 19.97
C ASP A 40 3.37 -10.95 20.91
N GLY A 41 3.20 -10.24 22.03
CA GLY A 41 4.27 -9.90 22.97
C GLY A 41 5.14 -8.72 22.53
N PRO A 42 6.26 -8.43 23.21
CA PRO A 42 7.12 -7.30 22.89
C PRO A 42 7.64 -7.33 21.45
N PHE A 43 7.57 -6.19 20.76
CA PHE A 43 8.04 -6.09 19.38
C PHE A 43 9.56 -6.27 19.28
N SER A 44 10.01 -7.17 18.39
CA SER A 44 11.41 -7.34 18.02
C SER A 44 11.54 -7.94 16.61
N GLU A 45 12.74 -7.84 16.01
CA GLU A 45 13.04 -8.49 14.72
C GLU A 45 12.84 -10.02 14.79
N GLU A 46 13.26 -10.64 15.89
CA GLU A 46 13.10 -12.08 16.13
C GLU A 46 11.62 -12.47 16.26
N ALA A 47 10.83 -11.71 17.02
CA ALA A 47 9.40 -11.99 17.20
C ALA A 47 8.63 -11.83 15.87
N MET A 48 8.92 -10.79 15.09
CA MET A 48 8.29 -10.59 13.78
C MET A 48 8.70 -11.67 12.78
N ARG A 49 9.99 -12.04 12.74
CA ARG A 49 10.49 -13.17 11.94
C ARG A 49 9.73 -14.45 12.27
N LEU A 50 9.72 -14.86 13.54
CA LEU A 50 9.05 -16.08 13.99
C LEU A 50 7.55 -16.05 13.64
N LYS A 51 6.89 -14.90 13.77
CA LYS A 51 5.47 -14.75 13.38
C LYS A 51 5.26 -14.98 11.88
N LEU A 52 6.08 -14.38 11.03
CA LEU A 52 5.99 -14.52 9.57
C LEU A 52 6.34 -15.95 9.11
N GLU A 53 7.32 -16.59 9.74
CA GLU A 53 7.69 -18.00 9.52
C GLU A 53 6.54 -18.95 9.95
N HIS A 54 5.88 -18.72 11.11
CA HIS A 54 4.67 -19.45 11.51
C HIS A 54 3.47 -19.23 10.58
N MET A 55 3.42 -18.11 9.86
CA MET A 55 2.43 -17.85 8.80
C MET A 55 2.77 -18.58 7.47
N GLY A 56 3.87 -19.35 7.44
CA GLY A 56 4.30 -20.17 6.30
C GLY A 56 5.09 -19.40 5.24
N TYR A 57 5.68 -18.25 5.58
CA TYR A 57 6.52 -17.48 4.67
C TYR A 57 8.02 -17.79 4.87
N LEU A 58 8.80 -17.69 3.79
CA LEU A 58 10.26 -17.66 3.86
C LEU A 58 10.73 -16.22 4.05
N VAL A 59 11.48 -15.95 5.12
CA VAL A 59 11.76 -14.58 5.58
C VAL A 59 13.22 -14.17 5.37
N HIS A 60 13.45 -13.26 4.42
CA HIS A 60 14.74 -12.63 4.19
C HIS A 60 14.83 -11.29 4.92
N ARG A 61 16.03 -10.91 5.34
CA ARG A 61 16.29 -9.64 6.03
C ARG A 61 17.08 -8.72 5.11
N TYR A 62 16.62 -7.49 4.96
CA TYR A 62 17.31 -6.46 4.19
C TYR A 62 17.53 -5.18 5.00
N VAL A 63 18.54 -4.42 4.59
CA VAL A 63 18.79 -3.05 5.05
C VAL A 63 18.89 -2.18 3.82
N TYR A 64 17.96 -1.24 3.67
CA TYR A 64 17.88 -0.33 2.53
C TYR A 64 18.36 1.06 2.96
N PRO A 65 19.46 1.59 2.40
CA PRO A 65 19.96 2.92 2.77
C PRO A 65 19.01 4.05 2.32
N PRO A 66 19.13 5.26 2.89
CA PRO A 66 18.45 6.46 2.42
C PRO A 66 18.55 6.64 0.90
N GLY A 67 17.46 7.09 0.27
CA GLY A 67 17.38 7.26 -1.18
C GLY A 67 17.20 5.96 -1.99
N THR A 68 17.10 4.79 -1.34
CA THR A 68 16.72 3.55 -2.04
C THR A 68 15.28 3.63 -2.53
N SER A 69 15.06 3.33 -3.81
CA SER A 69 13.72 3.18 -4.40
C SER A 69 13.61 1.91 -5.21
N PHE A 70 12.40 1.37 -5.25
CA PHE A 70 11.97 0.20 -5.99
C PHE A 70 10.88 0.66 -6.96
N PRO A 71 11.21 0.91 -8.25
CA PRO A 71 10.26 1.37 -9.26
C PRO A 71 9.07 0.41 -9.45
N PRO A 72 8.00 0.83 -10.16
CA PRO A 72 6.81 0.01 -10.37
C PRO A 72 7.12 -1.39 -10.90
N HIS A 73 6.83 -2.40 -10.09
CA HIS A 73 7.10 -3.81 -10.39
C HIS A 73 6.01 -4.72 -9.81
N ARG A 74 6.13 -6.02 -10.11
CA ARG A 74 5.29 -7.09 -9.57
C ARG A 74 6.10 -8.38 -9.47
N HIS A 75 5.76 -9.26 -8.55
CA HIS A 75 6.32 -10.60 -8.41
C HIS A 75 5.23 -11.67 -8.52
N ALA A 76 5.61 -12.92 -8.80
CA ALA A 76 4.68 -14.04 -8.95
C ALA A 76 4.23 -14.68 -7.61
N MET A 77 4.91 -14.33 -6.51
CA MET A 77 4.69 -14.84 -5.17
C MET A 77 3.78 -13.90 -4.37
N ASP A 78 3.12 -14.39 -3.33
CA ASP A 78 2.62 -13.54 -2.25
C ASP A 78 3.79 -13.04 -1.40
N LYS A 79 3.70 -11.80 -0.92
CA LYS A 79 4.72 -11.17 -0.08
C LYS A 79 4.12 -10.44 1.12
N ILE A 80 4.87 -10.36 2.22
CA ILE A 80 4.67 -9.40 3.30
C ILE A 80 5.97 -8.58 3.48
N ASP A 81 5.87 -7.26 3.41
CA ASP A 81 6.93 -6.34 3.85
C ASP A 81 6.70 -6.01 5.35
N GLY A 82 7.59 -6.48 6.23
CA GLY A 82 7.55 -6.17 7.66
C GLY A 82 8.66 -5.20 8.05
N VAL A 83 8.33 -4.00 8.54
CA VAL A 83 9.32 -2.97 8.87
C VAL A 83 9.79 -3.11 10.32
N ILE A 84 11.11 -3.20 10.50
CA ILE A 84 11.78 -3.30 11.81
C ILE A 84 12.22 -1.93 12.31
N SER A 85 12.74 -1.10 11.41
CA SER A 85 13.11 0.29 11.70
C SER A 85 13.15 1.11 10.41
N GLY A 86 13.14 2.45 10.55
CA GLY A 86 13.04 3.39 9.44
C GLY A 86 11.59 3.59 8.99
N CYS A 87 11.42 4.25 7.84
CA CYS A 87 10.14 4.55 7.22
C CYS A 87 10.16 4.14 5.75
N PHE A 88 9.22 3.29 5.34
CA PHE A 88 9.16 2.74 3.98
C PHE A 88 7.82 3.09 3.34
N ARG A 89 7.84 4.00 2.36
CA ARG A 89 6.63 4.41 1.64
C ARG A 89 6.32 3.41 0.55
N MET A 90 5.14 2.81 0.63
CA MET A 90 4.61 1.83 -0.32
C MET A 90 3.47 2.45 -1.12
N ARG A 91 3.40 2.14 -2.42
CA ARG A 91 2.30 2.56 -3.28
C ARG A 91 1.76 1.35 -4.02
N MET A 92 0.46 1.09 -3.87
CA MET A 92 -0.24 -0.07 -4.43
C MET A 92 -1.73 0.26 -4.55
N PHE A 93 -2.42 -0.26 -5.57
CA PHE A 93 -3.87 -0.05 -5.79
C PHE A 93 -4.33 1.43 -5.76
N GLY A 94 -3.48 2.35 -6.26
CA GLY A 94 -3.75 3.79 -6.26
C GLY A 94 -3.64 4.48 -4.89
N GLN A 95 -3.28 3.73 -3.84
CA GLN A 95 -3.10 4.21 -2.48
C GLN A 95 -1.60 4.36 -2.15
N THR A 96 -1.28 5.18 -1.15
CA THR A 96 0.09 5.38 -0.63
C THR A 96 0.05 5.23 0.89
N LEU A 97 1.00 4.49 1.46
CA LEU A 97 1.11 4.25 2.90
C LEU A 97 2.57 4.32 3.35
N ASP A 98 2.84 4.92 4.51
CA ASP A 98 4.19 5.10 5.05
C ASP A 98 4.41 4.13 6.22
N LEU A 99 4.96 2.94 5.94
CA LEU A 99 5.18 1.89 6.92
C LEU A 99 6.26 2.28 7.94
N GLN A 100 5.93 2.18 9.22
CA GLN A 100 6.82 2.40 10.36
C GLN A 100 7.26 1.08 11.00
N ALA A 101 8.22 1.15 11.92
CA ALA A 101 8.62 0.03 12.78
C ALA A 101 7.39 -0.65 13.43
N GLY A 102 7.22 -1.95 13.17
CA GLY A 102 6.09 -2.76 13.63
C GLY A 102 5.01 -3.01 12.58
N ASP A 103 4.97 -2.22 11.49
CA ASP A 103 3.98 -2.42 10.42
C ASP A 103 4.34 -3.59 9.51
N MET A 104 3.31 -4.29 9.05
CA MET A 104 3.36 -5.36 8.05
C MET A 104 2.34 -5.08 6.95
N LEU A 105 2.82 -5.03 5.71
CA LEU A 105 2.00 -4.87 4.50
C LEU A 105 1.97 -6.16 3.70
N TYR A 106 0.78 -6.71 3.44
CA TYR A 106 0.61 -7.80 2.48
C TYR A 106 0.50 -7.28 1.04
N VAL A 107 1.39 -7.79 0.18
CA VAL A 107 1.51 -7.49 -1.25
C VAL A 107 1.12 -8.76 -2.03
N PRO A 108 -0.06 -8.81 -2.67
CA PRO A 108 -0.52 -10.01 -3.37
C PRO A 108 0.31 -10.34 -4.61
N ALA A 109 0.37 -11.63 -4.96
CA ALA A 109 0.94 -12.08 -6.22
C ALA A 109 0.38 -11.30 -7.43
N GLY A 110 1.28 -10.82 -8.30
CA GLY A 110 0.95 -10.06 -9.50
C GLY A 110 0.52 -8.60 -9.28
N ALA A 111 0.35 -8.14 -8.03
CA ALA A 111 0.00 -6.75 -7.74
C ALA A 111 1.12 -5.80 -8.18
N MET A 112 0.76 -4.73 -8.89
CA MET A 112 1.71 -3.67 -9.24
C MET A 112 1.92 -2.78 -8.02
N HIS A 113 3.18 -2.61 -7.62
CA HIS A 113 3.57 -1.80 -6.48
C HIS A 113 4.95 -1.15 -6.70
N GLU A 114 5.22 -0.10 -5.94
CA GLU A 114 6.52 0.58 -5.84
C GLU A 114 6.79 0.97 -4.39
N ALA A 115 8.07 1.16 -4.05
CA ALA A 115 8.50 1.46 -2.68
C ALA A 115 9.66 2.47 -2.65
N GLU A 116 9.72 3.31 -1.62
CA GLU A 116 10.84 4.25 -1.39
C GLU A 116 11.18 4.39 0.10
N VAL A 117 12.48 4.43 0.42
CA VAL A 117 12.97 4.73 1.79
C VAL A 117 12.83 6.24 2.03
N LEU A 118 12.12 6.61 3.10
CA LEU A 118 11.93 8.01 3.47
C LEU A 118 12.91 8.47 4.56
N GLY A 119 13.45 9.67 4.35
CA GLY A 119 14.33 10.35 5.30
C GLY A 119 15.77 9.83 5.30
N GLU A 120 16.52 10.24 6.32
CA GLU A 120 17.99 10.07 6.40
C GLU A 120 18.41 8.78 7.15
N LEU A 121 17.46 7.92 7.53
CA LEU A 121 17.72 6.67 8.23
C LEU A 121 17.43 5.46 7.33
N PRO A 122 18.24 4.39 7.40
CA PRO A 122 17.98 3.18 6.63
C PRO A 122 16.71 2.48 7.12
N VAL A 123 16.00 1.83 6.20
CA VAL A 123 14.94 0.87 6.54
C VAL A 123 15.57 -0.49 6.80
N VAL A 124 15.24 -1.11 7.93
CA VAL A 124 15.44 -2.55 8.13
C VAL A 124 14.11 -3.23 7.87
N SER A 125 14.08 -4.15 6.91
CA SER A 125 12.87 -4.87 6.48
C SER A 125 13.05 -6.38 6.57
N LEU A 126 11.96 -7.07 6.92
CA LEU A 126 11.75 -8.49 6.71
C LEU A 126 10.88 -8.67 5.46
N ASP A 127 11.50 -9.18 4.40
CA ASP A 127 10.83 -9.56 3.15
C ASP A 127 10.41 -11.03 3.27
N ALA A 128 9.12 -11.26 3.45
CA ALA A 128 8.54 -12.57 3.70
C ALA A 128 7.74 -13.04 2.47
N VAL A 129 8.20 -14.10 1.78
CA VAL A 129 7.60 -14.56 0.51
C VAL A 129 7.01 -15.97 0.60
N ARG A 130 5.94 -16.23 -0.16
CA ARG A 130 5.26 -17.55 -0.25
C ARG A 130 4.65 -17.78 -1.64
N ALA A 131 4.72 -19.02 -2.12
CA ALA A 131 4.07 -19.48 -3.36
C ALA A 131 2.58 -19.81 -3.15
#